data_AF-A0A967Z373-F1
#
_entry.id   AF-A0A967Z373-F1
#
_cell.length_a   1.000
_cell.length_b   1.000
_cell.length_c   1.000
_cell.angle_alpha   90.00
_cell.angle_beta   90.00
_cell.angle_gamma   90.00
#
_symmetry.space_group_name_H-M   'P 1'
#
loop_
_entity.id
_entity.type
_entity.pdbx_description
1 polymer ?
#
loop_
_entity_poly.entity_id
_entity_poly.type
_entity_poly.pdbx_seq_one_letter_code
_entity_poly.pdbx_strand_id
1 'polypeptide(L)'
;MKTLGKFKNGNRVTTYSQHWDSYGNKAITVHQSEDVEPVFKRAKILKETTMPRGELKFKASIPLNVMEEASKLAAAHWGVKKHEAYREITQSKTDRAQGVLRTLTEGRDFRKLQGA
;
A
#
# COMPACT_ATOMS: atom_id res chain seq x y z
N MET A 1 13.47 -5.17 27.52
CA MET A 1 14.15 -4.61 26.33
C MET A 1 15.05 -3.46 26.80
N LYS A 2 16.36 -3.53 26.56
CA LYS A 2 17.34 -2.53 26.95
C LYS A 2 17.95 -1.92 25.68
N THR A 3 17.86 -0.61 25.52
CA THR A 3 18.51 0.08 24.39
C THR A 3 20.02 0.12 24.61
N LEU A 4 20.78 -0.41 23.65
CA LEU A 4 22.25 -0.47 23.70
C LEU A 4 22.90 0.79 23.11
N GLY A 5 22.23 1.43 22.15
CA GLY A 5 22.75 2.64 21.53
C GLY A 5 21.91 3.11 20.35
N LYS A 6 22.06 4.38 19.99
CA LYS A 6 21.47 4.99 18.80
C LYS A 6 22.59 5.60 17.97
N PHE A 7 22.61 5.28 16.69
CA PHE A 7 23.58 5.78 15.73
C PHE A 7 22.84 6.54 14.64
N LYS A 8 23.25 7.78 14.40
CA LYS A 8 22.72 8.61 13.32
C LYS A 8 23.74 8.62 12.17
N ASN A 9 23.34 8.16 11.00
CA ASN A 9 24.13 8.24 9.78
C ASN A 9 23.30 8.98 8.72
N GLY A 10 23.60 10.26 8.51
CA GLY A 10 22.78 11.14 7.67
C GLY A 10 21.33 11.21 8.16
N ASN A 11 20.39 10.86 7.27
CA ASN A 11 18.94 10.83 7.55
C ASN A 11 18.45 9.50 8.15
N ARG A 12 19.35 8.55 8.41
CA ARG A 12 18.99 7.26 9.01
C ARG A 12 19.37 7.24 10.48
N VAL A 13 18.40 6.93 11.31
CA VAL A 13 18.61 6.63 12.74
C VAL A 13 18.53 5.12 12.91
N THR A 14 19.60 4.53 13.42
CA THR A 14 19.68 3.11 13.74
C THR A 14 19.70 2.94 15.25
N THR A 15 18.71 2.24 15.81
CA THR A 15 18.60 1.95 17.24
C THR A 15 18.84 0.48 17.50
N TYR A 16 19.79 0.18 18.39
CA TYR A 16 20.11 -1.17 18.83
C TYR A 16 19.42 -1.45 20.15
N SER A 17 18.65 -2.51 20.22
CA SER A 17 17.89 -2.89 21.41
C SER A 17 18.12 -4.36 21.74
N GLN A 18 18.60 -4.62 22.95
CA GLN A 18 18.75 -5.97 23.48
C GLN A 18 17.47 -6.42 24.16
N HIS A 19 17.02 -7.63 23.88
CA HIS A 19 15.89 -8.25 24.53
C HIS A 19 16.11 -9.76 24.63
N TRP A 20 15.30 -10.41 25.46
CA TRP A 20 15.25 -11.88 25.48
C TRP A 20 14.30 -12.31 24.37
N ASP A 21 14.75 -13.22 23.52
CA ASP A 21 13.88 -13.83 22.51
C ASP A 21 12.91 -14.83 23.14
N SER A 22 11.96 -15.32 22.33
CA SER A 22 10.96 -16.30 22.75
C SER A 22 11.55 -17.65 23.18
N TYR A 23 12.86 -17.86 22.96
CA TYR A 23 13.60 -19.07 23.30
C TYR A 23 14.53 -18.87 24.50
N GLY A 24 14.47 -17.71 25.17
CA GLY A 24 15.27 -17.42 26.36
C GLY A 24 16.73 -17.07 26.07
N ASN A 25 17.08 -16.70 24.84
CA ASN A 25 18.42 -16.22 24.48
C ASN A 25 18.47 -14.69 24.42
N LYS A 26 19.67 -14.12 24.63
CA LYS A 26 19.89 -12.68 24.48
C LYS A 26 19.97 -12.32 23.00
N ALA A 27 18.95 -11.67 22.47
CA ALA A 27 18.88 -11.19 21.09
C ALA A 27 19.09 -9.67 21.00
N ILE A 28 19.72 -9.22 19.91
CA ILE A 28 19.90 -7.81 19.57
C ILE A 28 19.05 -7.49 18.34
N THR A 29 18.06 -6.60 18.50
CA THR A 29 17.27 -6.07 17.40
C THR A 29 17.83 -4.74 16.94
N VAL A 30 17.91 -4.57 15.63
CA VAL A 30 18.34 -3.34 14.99
C VAL A 30 17.12 -2.70 14.32
N HIS A 31 16.67 -1.56 14.84
CA HIS A 31 15.60 -0.77 14.23
C HIS A 31 16.20 0.37 13.41
N GLN A 32 15.89 0.43 12.12
CA GLN A 32 16.31 1.52 11.24
C GLN A 32 15.09 2.37 10.90
N SER A 33 15.16 3.67 11.17
CA SER A 33 14.18 4.65 10.74
C SER A 33 14.87 5.68 9.86
N GLU A 34 14.40 5.82 8.62
CA GLU A 34 14.86 6.86 7.69
C GLU A 34 13.86 8.02 7.69
N ASP A 35 14.39 9.24 7.71
CA ASP A 35 13.58 10.44 7.52
C ASP A 35 13.13 10.52 6.06
N VAL A 36 11.83 10.30 5.84
CA VAL A 36 11.20 10.28 4.51
C VAL A 36 10.77 11.69 4.07
N GLU A 37 10.80 12.69 4.96
CA GLU A 37 10.43 14.09 4.63
C GLU A 37 11.10 14.64 3.37
N PRO A 38 12.42 14.48 3.14
CA PRO A 38 13.05 15.03 1.93
C PRO A 38 12.54 14.38 0.64
N VAL A 39 12.10 13.11 0.68
CA VAL A 39 11.47 12.45 -0.47
C VAL A 39 10.10 13.06 -0.74
N PHE A 40 9.30 13.27 0.30
CA PHE A 40 7.99 13.93 0.18
C PHE A 40 8.09 15.39 -0.29
N LYS A 41 9.07 16.15 0.20
CA LYS A 41 9.32 17.54 -0.24
C LYS A 41 9.72 17.60 -1.71
N ARG A 42 10.59 16.70 -2.19
CA ARG A 42 10.95 16.60 -3.62
C ARG A 42 9.76 16.23 -4.49
N ALA A 43 8.93 15.27 -4.06
CA ALA A 43 7.72 14.91 -4.78
C ALA A 43 6.70 16.07 -4.87
N LYS A 44 6.59 16.88 -3.80
CA LYS A 44 5.74 18.07 -3.76
C LYS A 44 6.25 19.18 -4.69
N ILE A 45 7.55 19.43 -4.71
CA ILE A 45 8.17 20.42 -5.61
C ILE A 45 7.99 19.99 -7.07
N LEU A 46 8.17 18.70 -7.39
CA LEU A 46 7.89 18.16 -8.74
C LEU A 46 6.43 18.38 -9.16
N LYS A 47 5.49 18.20 -8.21
CA LYS A 47 4.06 18.47 -8.43
C LYS A 47 3.79 19.94 -8.75
N GLU A 48 4.48 20.86 -8.09
CA GLU A 48 4.30 22.30 -8.26
C GLU A 48 4.99 22.86 -9.50
N THR A 49 6.13 22.30 -9.90
CA THR A 49 6.96 22.82 -11.01
C THR A 49 6.65 22.21 -12.37
N THR A 50 6.07 21.00 -12.44
CA THR A 50 5.97 20.27 -13.72
C THR A 50 4.59 20.29 -14.37
N MET A 51 3.51 20.69 -13.70
CA MET A 51 2.16 20.60 -14.29
C MET A 51 1.22 21.77 -13.93
N PRO A 52 0.86 22.64 -14.89
CA PRO A 52 -0.19 23.62 -14.67
C PRO A 52 -1.53 22.90 -14.67
N ARG A 53 -2.17 22.84 -13.49
CA ARG A 53 -3.63 22.86 -13.35
C ARG A 53 -4.44 21.85 -14.17
N GLY A 54 -3.95 20.62 -14.30
CA GLY A 54 -4.68 19.54 -14.96
C GLY A 54 -4.24 18.17 -14.45
N GLU A 55 -5.09 17.56 -13.63
CA GLU A 55 -5.16 16.12 -13.41
C GLU A 55 -3.83 15.38 -13.18
N LEU A 56 -3.28 15.50 -11.96
CA LEU A 56 -2.62 14.34 -11.37
C LEU A 56 -3.70 13.29 -11.08
N LYS A 57 -4.17 12.60 -12.13
CA LYS A 57 -4.63 11.24 -11.97
C LYS A 57 -3.38 10.50 -11.50
N PHE A 58 -3.21 10.42 -10.18
CA PHE A 58 -2.53 9.25 -9.63
C PHE A 58 -3.28 8.08 -10.29
N LYS A 59 -2.69 7.49 -11.34
CA LYS A 59 -2.97 6.10 -11.66
C LYS A 59 -2.45 5.36 -10.44
N ALA A 60 -3.25 5.39 -9.36
CA ALA A 60 -3.04 4.61 -8.18
C ALA A 60 -2.94 3.20 -8.74
N SER A 61 -1.70 2.70 -8.82
CA SER A 61 -1.45 1.38 -9.32
C SER A 61 -2.02 0.49 -8.24
N ILE A 62 -3.24 0.00 -8.46
CA ILE A 62 -3.90 -0.89 -7.52
C ILE A 62 -2.96 -2.10 -7.41
N PRO A 63 -2.43 -2.38 -6.21
CA PRO A 63 -1.53 -3.51 -6.03
C PRO A 63 -2.18 -4.80 -6.55
N LEU A 64 -1.40 -5.65 -7.23
CA LEU A 64 -1.93 -6.84 -7.90
C LEU A 64 -2.69 -7.77 -6.94
N ASN A 65 -2.22 -7.90 -5.70
CA ASN A 65 -2.90 -8.65 -4.64
C ASN A 65 -4.31 -8.11 -4.33
N VAL A 66 -4.48 -6.78 -4.31
CA VAL A 66 -5.78 -6.13 -4.07
C VAL A 66 -6.72 -6.39 -5.24
N MET A 67 -6.21 -6.34 -6.48
CA MET A 67 -6.98 -6.69 -7.68
C MET A 67 -7.39 -8.17 -7.68
N GLU A 68 -6.51 -9.06 -7.25
CA GLU A 68 -6.78 -10.49 -7.17
C GLU A 68 -7.86 -10.83 -6.14
N GLU A 69 -7.82 -10.21 -4.97
CA GLU A 69 -8.83 -10.38 -3.92
C GLU A 69 -10.18 -9.80 -4.37
N ALA A 70 -10.19 -8.59 -4.93
CA ALA A 70 -11.40 -7.98 -5.46
C ALA A 70 -12.02 -8.82 -6.58
N SER A 71 -11.19 -9.42 -7.45
CA SER A 71 -11.66 -10.29 -8.53
C SER A 71 -12.23 -11.60 -8.00
N LYS A 72 -11.71 -12.14 -6.89
CA LYS A 72 -12.24 -13.34 -6.23
C LYS A 72 -13.63 -13.07 -5.63
N LEU A 73 -13.79 -11.92 -4.96
CA LEU A 73 -15.06 -11.51 -4.36
C LEU A 73 -16.10 -11.18 -5.43
N ALA A 74 -15.70 -10.42 -6.45
CA ALA A 74 -16.56 -10.12 -7.59
C ALA A 74 -16.99 -11.38 -8.35
N ALA A 75 -16.09 -12.36 -8.53
CA ALA A 75 -16.43 -13.64 -9.14
C ALA A 75 -17.49 -14.41 -8.33
N ALA A 76 -17.38 -14.44 -7.01
CA ALA A 76 -18.37 -15.07 -6.14
C ALA A 76 -19.73 -14.36 -6.22
N HIS A 77 -19.75 -13.03 -6.26
CA HIS A 77 -20.97 -12.23 -6.33
C HIS A 77 -21.64 -12.29 -7.71
N TRP A 78 -20.86 -12.38 -8.79
CA TRP A 78 -21.36 -12.39 -10.17
C TRP A 78 -21.57 -13.79 -10.76
N GLY A 79 -21.18 -14.85 -10.05
CA GLY A 79 -21.30 -16.23 -10.53
C GLY A 79 -20.40 -16.56 -11.73
N VAL A 80 -19.28 -15.85 -11.89
CA VAL A 80 -18.33 -16.02 -13.01
C VAL A 80 -16.99 -16.56 -12.52
N LYS A 81 -16.12 -17.02 -13.42
CA LYS A 81 -14.77 -17.47 -13.03
C LYS A 81 -13.88 -16.27 -12.67
N LYS A 82 -12.94 -16.45 -11.73
CA LYS A 82 -11.99 -15.39 -11.27
C LYS A 82 -11.32 -14.66 -12.42
N HIS A 83 -10.87 -15.39 -13.46
CA HIS A 83 -10.16 -14.78 -14.59
C HIS A 83 -11.09 -13.95 -15.49
N GLU A 84 -12.38 -14.28 -15.57
CA GLU A 84 -13.37 -13.51 -16.30
C GLU A 84 -13.67 -12.21 -15.55
N ALA A 85 -13.88 -12.28 -14.24
CA ALA A 85 -14.04 -11.11 -13.38
C ALA A 85 -12.79 -10.21 -13.42
N TYR A 86 -11.58 -10.78 -13.32
CA TYR A 86 -10.33 -10.03 -13.40
C TYR A 86 -10.18 -9.31 -14.75
N ARG A 87 -10.46 -10.00 -15.85
CA ARG A 87 -10.41 -9.41 -17.20
C ARG A 87 -11.42 -8.28 -17.34
N GLU A 88 -12.63 -8.47 -16.82
CA GLU A 88 -13.70 -7.47 -16.89
C GLU A 88 -13.41 -6.23 -16.05
N ILE A 89 -12.92 -6.40 -14.82
CA ILE A 89 -12.49 -5.32 -13.92
C ILE A 89 -11.33 -4.56 -14.54
N THR A 90 -10.29 -5.26 -15.01
CA THR A 90 -9.12 -4.62 -15.63
C THR A 90 -9.47 -3.85 -16.90
N GLN A 91 -10.46 -4.32 -17.67
CA GLN A 91 -10.93 -3.64 -18.87
C GLN A 91 -11.93 -2.51 -18.61
N SER A 92 -12.51 -2.43 -17.39
CA SER A 92 -13.45 -1.37 -16.98
C SER A 92 -14.65 -1.16 -17.92
N LYS A 93 -15.06 -2.21 -18.65
CA LYS A 93 -16.05 -2.09 -19.74
C LYS A 93 -17.49 -2.06 -19.26
N THR A 94 -17.75 -2.53 -18.05
CA THR A 94 -19.11 -2.69 -17.51
C THR A 94 -19.29 -1.82 -16.28
N ASP A 95 -20.52 -1.34 -16.05
CA ASP A 95 -20.85 -0.48 -14.90
C ASP A 95 -20.51 -1.16 -13.56
N ARG A 96 -20.68 -2.48 -13.49
CA ARG A 96 -20.28 -3.29 -12.31
C ARG A 96 -18.77 -3.32 -12.10
N ALA A 97 -17.97 -3.45 -13.17
CA ALA A 97 -16.51 -3.41 -13.10
C ALA A 97 -16.00 -2.02 -12.70
N GLN A 98 -16.64 -0.96 -13.21
CA GLN A 98 -16.35 0.41 -12.83
C GLN A 98 -16.70 0.67 -11.35
N GLY A 99 -17.80 0.10 -10.85
CA GLY A 99 -18.16 0.16 -9.42
C GLY A 99 -17.12 -0.48 -8.50
N VAL A 100 -16.58 -1.65 -8.88
CA VAL A 100 -15.48 -2.30 -8.15
C VAL A 100 -14.22 -1.43 -8.19
N LEU A 101 -13.82 -0.93 -9.35
CA LEU A 101 -12.65 -0.06 -9.46
C LEU A 101 -12.80 1.23 -8.67
N ARG A 102 -13.97 1.86 -8.70
CA ARG A 102 -14.27 3.06 -7.91
C ARG A 102 -14.12 2.79 -6.41
N THR A 103 -14.58 1.62 -5.96
CA THR A 103 -14.42 1.17 -4.57
C THR A 103 -12.94 0.99 -4.21
N LEU A 104 -12.13 0.49 -5.13
CA LEU A 104 -10.69 0.28 -4.95
C LEU A 104 -9.85 1.57 -5.02
N THR A 105 -10.29 2.57 -5.80
CA THR A 105 -9.52 3.82 -6.03
C THR A 105 -9.96 4.98 -5.16
N GLU A 106 -11.25 5.12 -4.87
CA GLU A 106 -11.81 6.25 -4.09
C GLU A 106 -12.03 5.89 -2.62
N GLY A 107 -12.13 4.59 -2.31
CA GLY A 107 -12.37 4.10 -0.96
C GLY A 107 -11.09 3.71 -0.23
N ARG A 108 -10.82 4.34 0.93
CA ARG A 108 -10.09 3.70 2.05
C ARG A 108 -10.85 2.50 2.64
N ASP A 109 -11.68 1.82 1.85
CA ASP A 109 -12.85 1.03 2.28
C ASP A 109 -12.81 -0.41 1.75
N PHE A 110 -11.61 -0.99 1.62
CA PHE A 110 -11.42 -2.41 1.31
C PHE A 110 -12.19 -3.35 2.27
N ARG A 111 -12.49 -2.88 3.51
CA ARG A 111 -13.30 -3.59 4.50
C ARG A 111 -14.76 -3.85 4.06
N LYS A 112 -15.34 -3.01 3.20
CA LYS A 112 -16.73 -3.19 2.74
C LYS A 112 -16.89 -4.39 1.80
N LEU A 113 -15.82 -4.76 1.09
CA LEU A 113 -15.79 -5.97 0.26
C LEU A 113 -15.63 -7.26 1.09
N GLN A 114 -15.13 -7.18 2.32
CA GLN A 114 -14.96 -8.32 3.22
C GLN A 114 -16.18 -8.61 4.11
N GLY A 115 -17.18 -7.73 4.12
CA GLY A 115 -18.37 -7.81 4.98
C GLY A 115 -19.67 -8.22 4.28
N ALA A 116 -19.60 -8.57 2.99
CA ALA A 116 -20.72 -9.09 2.19
C ALA A 116 -20.47 -10.57 1.89
#